data_AF-A0A516HBS5-F1
#
_entry.id   AF-A0A516HBS5-F1
#
_cell.length_a   1.000
_cell.length_b   1.000
_cell.length_c   1.000
_cell.angle_alpha   90.00
_cell.angle_beta   90.00
_cell.angle_gamma   90.00
#
_symmetry.space_group_name_H-M   'P 1'
#
loop_
_entity.id
_entity.type
_entity.pdbx_description
1 polymer ?
#
loop_
_entity_poly.entity_id
_entity_poly.type
_entity_poly.pdbx_seq_one_letter_code
_entity_poly.pdbx_strand_id
1 'polypeptide(L)' 'MGSVWRHHAKHLANLLGENDELKAHLYLEQLMLFPVDIQDKIIEDIAKLPRCNSDEIAEIINYYTSRV' A
#
# COMPACT_ATOMS: atom_id res chain seq x y z
N MET A 1 -1.65 6.52 15.02
CA MET A 1 -1.47 6.27 13.58
C MET A 1 -1.89 7.52 12.81
N GLY A 2 -1.04 8.05 11.94
CA GLY A 2 -1.38 9.25 11.15
C GLY A 2 -2.58 8.96 10.26
N SER A 3 -3.62 9.79 10.33
CA SER A 3 -4.88 9.66 9.57
C SER A 3 -4.66 9.49 8.06
N VAL A 4 -3.53 9.99 7.58
CA VAL A 4 -3.02 9.93 6.21
C VAL A 4 -2.83 8.48 5.75
N TRP A 5 -2.12 7.64 6.52
CA TRP A 5 -1.84 6.25 6.13
C TRP A 5 -3.09 5.38 6.06
N ARG A 6 -4.02 5.52 7.01
CA ARG A 6 -5.32 4.81 6.96
C ARG A 6 -6.13 5.21 5.74
N HIS A 7 -6.08 6.47 5.33
CA HIS A 7 -6.78 6.94 4.15
C HIS A 7 -6.17 6.35 2.86
N HIS A 8 -4.84 6.36 2.76
CA HIS A 8 -4.13 5.76 1.63
C HIS A 8 -4.31 4.26 1.56
N ALA A 9 -4.21 3.56 2.68
CA ALA A 9 -4.41 2.13 2.75
C ALA A 9 -5.82 1.72 2.35
N LYS A 10 -6.84 2.50 2.71
CA LYS A 10 -8.21 2.28 2.26
C LYS A 10 -8.36 2.48 0.75
N HIS A 11 -7.74 3.52 0.21
CA HIS A 11 -7.72 3.74 -1.23
C HIS A 11 -7.00 2.60 -1.97
N LEU A 12 -5.84 2.18 -1.47
CA LEU A 12 -5.04 1.11 -2.06
C LEU A 12 -5.76 -0.25 -2.00
N ALA A 13 -6.42 -0.56 -0.89
CA ALA A 13 -7.25 -1.76 -0.74
C ALA A 13 -8.37 -1.81 -1.79
N ASN A 14 -9.00 -0.67 -2.07
CA ASN A 14 -10.05 -0.57 -3.07
C ASN A 14 -9.49 -0.80 -4.48
N LEU A 15 -8.37 -0.14 -4.81
CA LEU A 15 -7.71 -0.30 -6.12
C LEU A 15 -7.23 -1.73 -6.38
N LEU A 16 -6.64 -2.38 -5.37
CA LEU A 16 -6.22 -3.79 -5.47
C LEU A 16 -7.42 -4.74 -5.56
N GLY A 17 -8.52 -4.44 -4.87
CA GLY A 17 -9.78 -5.19 -5.00
C GLY A 17 -10.39 -5.11 -6.40
N GLU A 18 -10.13 -4.02 -7.13
CA GLU A 18 -10.60 -3.81 -8.51
C GLU A 18 -9.66 -4.43 -9.57
N ASN A 19 -8.63 -5.22 -9.19
CA ASN A 19 -7.55 -5.72 -10.07
C ASN A 19 -6.74 -4.59 -10.75
N ASP A 20 -6.80 -3.38 -10.22
CA ASP A 20 -6.08 -2.21 -10.75
C ASP A 20 -4.69 -2.09 -10.06
N GLU A 21 -3.89 -3.16 -10.11
CA GLU A 21 -2.52 -3.20 -9.54
C GLU A 21 -1.65 -2.06 -10.08
N LEU A 22 -1.80 -1.73 -11.37
CA LEU A 22 -1.11 -0.63 -12.03
C LEU A 22 -1.45 0.73 -11.41
N LYS A 23 -2.70 0.95 -10.99
CA LYS A 23 -3.09 2.19 -10.30
C LYS A 23 -2.57 2.21 -8.87
N ALA A 24 -2.50 1.05 -8.20
CA ALA A 24 -1.90 0.94 -6.87
C ALA A 24 -0.40 1.29 -6.92
N HIS A 25 0.32 0.80 -7.92
CA HIS A 25 1.72 1.19 -8.19
C HIS A 25 1.86 2.69 -8.44
N LEU A 26 1.10 3.25 -9.40
CA LEU A 26 1.12 4.69 -9.69
C LEU A 26 0.82 5.54 -8.46
N TYR A 27 -0.10 5.09 -7.60
CA TYR A 27 -0.46 5.78 -6.37
C TYR A 27 0.68 5.75 -5.34
N LEU A 28 1.36 4.61 -5.16
CA LEU A 28 2.53 4.50 -4.28
C LEU A 28 3.71 5.33 -4.79
N GLU A 29 3.92 5.34 -6.11
CA GLU A 29 4.97 6.12 -6.76
C GLU A 29 4.74 7.63 -6.59
N GLN A 30 3.51 8.11 -6.86
CA GLN A 30 3.16 9.53 -6.75
C GLN A 30 3.13 10.04 -5.31
N LEU A 31 2.75 9.19 -4.36
CA LEU A 31 2.46 9.64 -3.01
C LEU A 31 3.66 9.52 -2.07
N MET A 32 4.49 8.49 -2.23
CA MET A 32 5.59 8.21 -1.29
C MET A 32 6.98 8.27 -1.91
N LEU A 33 7.09 8.47 -3.23
CA LEU A 33 8.38 8.45 -3.96
C LEU A 33 9.18 7.18 -3.61
N PHE A 34 8.48 6.08 -3.33
CA PHE A 34 9.15 4.87 -2.88
C PHE A 34 9.97 4.27 -4.01
N PRO A 35 11.15 3.70 -3.70
CA PRO A 35 11.87 2.89 -4.68
C PRO A 35 10.96 1.76 -5.17
N VAL A 36 11.08 1.42 -6.45
CA VAL A 36 10.29 0.35 -7.09
C VAL A 36 10.36 -0.95 -6.27
N ASP A 37 11.53 -1.29 -5.71
CA ASP A 37 11.74 -2.46 -4.84
C ASP A 37 10.85 -2.51 -3.58
N ILE A 38 10.46 -1.34 -3.05
CA ILE A 38 9.59 -1.25 -1.87
C ILE A 38 8.12 -1.32 -2.28
N GLN A 39 7.77 -0.74 -3.42
CA GLN A 39 6.39 -0.79 -3.94
C GLN A 39 5.97 -2.23 -4.26
N ASP A 40 6.84 -2.99 -4.95
CA ASP A 40 6.61 -4.41 -5.25
C ASP A 40 6.42 -5.23 -3.96
N LYS A 41 7.25 -5.00 -2.94
CA LYS A 41 7.12 -5.69 -1.65
C LYS A 41 5.82 -5.36 -0.92
N ILE A 42 5.43 -4.09 -0.92
CA ILE A 42 4.15 -3.66 -0.33
C ILE A 42 3.00 -4.37 -1.04
N ILE A 43 2.98 -4.36 -2.38
CA ILE A 43 1.89 -4.99 -3.15
C ILE A 43 1.89 -6.50 -2.95
N GLU A 44 3.05 -7.15 -2.93
CA GLU A 44 3.17 -8.58 -2.66
C GLU A 44 2.67 -8.95 -1.24
N ASP A 45 3.04 -8.17 -0.22
CA ASP A 45 2.55 -8.37 1.15
C ASP A 45 1.02 -8.20 1.21
N ILE A 46 0.47 -7.20 0.53
CA ILE A 46 -0.98 -6.97 0.50
C ILE A 46 -1.71 -8.05 -0.29
N ALA A 47 -1.16 -8.51 -1.41
CA ALA A 47 -1.70 -9.60 -2.21
C ALA A 47 -1.70 -10.94 -1.43
N LYS A 48 -0.74 -11.13 -0.52
CA LYS A 48 -0.72 -12.27 0.41
C LYS A 48 -1.75 -12.16 1.53
N LEU A 49 -2.31 -10.99 1.80
CA LEU A 49 -3.32 -10.84 2.83
C LEU A 49 -4.62 -11.55 2.38
N PRO A 50 -5.14 -12.52 3.16
CA PRO A 50 -6.38 -13.23 2.81
C PRO A 50 -7.61 -12.33 2.88
N ARG A 51 -7.50 -11.16 3.52
CA ARG A 51 -8.49 -10.08 3.53
C ARG A 51 -7.78 -8.77 3.30
N CYS A 52 -8.19 -8.05 2.27
CA CYS A 52 -7.67 -6.72 1.93
C CYS A 52 -8.18 -5.69 2.97
N ASN A 53 -7.55 -5.69 4.16
CA ASN A 53 -7.93 -4.85 5.29
C ASN A 53 -7.07 -3.58 5.32
N SER A 54 -7.71 -2.42 5.37
CA SER A 54 -7.02 -1.13 5.30
C SER A 54 -6.10 -0.86 6.50
N ASP A 55 -6.35 -1.47 7.67
CA ASP A 55 -5.46 -1.34 8.82
C ASP A 55 -4.15 -2.12 8.61
N GLU A 56 -4.23 -3.38 8.14
CA GLU A 56 -3.05 -4.20 7.81
C GLU A 56 -2.21 -3.55 6.71
N ILE A 57 -2.86 -3.02 5.67
CA ILE A 57 -2.19 -2.30 4.59
C ILE A 57 -1.48 -1.04 5.12
N ALA A 58 -2.11 -0.30 6.03
CA ALA A 58 -1.49 0.88 6.64
C ALA A 58 -0.28 0.50 7.49
N GLU A 59 -0.33 -0.63 8.21
CA GLU A 59 0.81 -1.14 8.98
C GLU A 59 1.97 -1.57 8.08
N ILE A 60 1.69 -2.30 6.99
CA ILE A 60 2.70 -2.71 5.99
C ILE A 60 3.38 -1.47 5.42
N ILE A 61 2.61 -0.51 4.93
CA ILE A 61 3.19 0.71 4.35
C ILE A 61 4.01 1.45 5.40
N ASN A 62 3.48 1.67 6.61
CA ASN A 62 4.19 2.37 7.67
C ASN A 62 5.50 1.65 8.10
N TYR A 63 5.50 0.32 8.06
CA TYR A 63 6.70 -0.50 8.33
C TYR A 63 7.80 -0.24 7.30
N TYR A 64 7.45 -0.15 6.02
CA TYR A 64 8.41 0.18 4.96
C TYR A 64 8.81 1.66 4.99
N THR A 65 7.89 2.59 5.28
CA THR A 65 8.19 4.01 5.47
C THR A 65 9.17 4.26 6.61
N SER A 66 9.01 3.55 7.75
CA SER A 66 9.87 3.75 8.92
C SER A 66 11.28 3.16 8.75
N ARG A 67 11.51 2.39 7.68
CA ARG A 67 12.79 1.73 7.40
C ARG A 67 13.58 2.37 6.25
N VAL A 68 12.99 3.34 5.55
CA VAL A 68 13.64 4.17 4.53
C VAL A 68 14.10 5.48 5.15
#